data_AF-A0A1I3QHN0-F1
#
_entry.id   AF-A0A1I3QHN0-F1
#
_cell.length_a   1.000
_cell.length_b   1.000
_cell.length_c   1.000
_cell.angle_alpha   90.00
_cell.angle_beta   90.00
_cell.angle_gamma   90.00
#
_symmetry.space_group_name_H-M   'P 1'
#
loop_
_entity.id
_entity.type
_entity.pdbx_description
1 polymer ?
#
loop_
_entity_poly.entity_id
_entity_poly.type
_entity_poly.pdbx_seq_one_letter_code
_entity_poly.pdbx_strand_id
1 'polypeptide(L)'
;MATMLWAMASAFLGDRDTAVAACGEYLADAEARGGAWAHSWALWDLGLTELRHGDPVRAAALFRDCLRHQHDIDDRWGPVWGLERLAWTIAAAGHHGHAAELLGAAHRLRRTTGVALTGLRPFHDAHAEADRLVRRALGEQAYATAFEREARTEEVIDLACVAP
;
A
#
# COMPACT_ATOMS: atom_id res chain seq x y z
N MET A 1 -17.14 2.29 -7.81
CA MET A 1 -16.80 1.58 -6.56
C MET A 1 -17.06 0.07 -6.64
N ALA A 2 -18.12 -0.44 -7.27
CA ALA A 2 -18.32 -1.89 -7.39
C ALA A 2 -17.16 -2.60 -8.12
N THR A 3 -16.69 -2.05 -9.24
CA THR A 3 -15.53 -2.53 -10.00
C THR A 3 -14.23 -2.49 -9.20
N MET A 4 -13.97 -1.39 -8.49
CA MET A 4 -12.87 -1.25 -7.53
C MET A 4 -12.87 -2.36 -6.46
N LEU A 5 -14.00 -2.56 -5.77
CA LEU A 5 -14.10 -3.59 -4.73
C LEU A 5 -13.95 -5.01 -5.29
N TRP A 6 -14.42 -5.24 -6.52
CA TRP A 6 -14.22 -6.52 -7.21
C TRP A 6 -12.76 -6.75 -7.60
N ALA A 7 -12.06 -5.73 -8.11
CA ALA A 7 -10.62 -5.81 -8.40
C ALA A 7 -9.81 -6.11 -7.14
N MET A 8 -10.08 -5.37 -6.05
CA MET A 8 -9.47 -5.60 -4.75
C MET A 8 -9.72 -7.01 -4.21
N ALA A 9 -10.97 -7.49 -4.27
CA ALA A 9 -11.32 -8.83 -3.82
C ALA A 9 -10.63 -9.91 -4.67
N SER A 10 -10.55 -9.71 -5.99
CA SER A 10 -9.88 -10.61 -6.92
C SER A 10 -8.38 -10.71 -6.62
N ALA A 11 -7.73 -9.58 -6.30
CA ALA A 11 -6.31 -9.58 -5.91
C ALA A 11 -6.05 -10.36 -4.60
N PHE A 12 -6.96 -10.28 -3.62
CA PHE A 12 -6.81 -10.99 -2.35
C PHE A 12 -7.19 -12.47 -2.40
N LEU A 13 -8.26 -12.80 -3.14
CA LEU A 13 -8.96 -14.08 -3.02
C LEU A 13 -8.94 -14.92 -4.31
N GLY A 14 -8.58 -14.32 -5.44
CA GLY A 14 -8.49 -14.98 -6.73
C GLY A 14 -7.07 -15.41 -7.10
N ASP A 15 -6.94 -16.00 -8.29
CA ASP A 15 -5.65 -16.23 -8.94
C ASP A 15 -5.16 -14.98 -9.69
N ARG A 16 -3.93 -15.07 -10.21
CA ARG A 16 -3.28 -13.97 -10.94
C ARG A 16 -4.11 -13.50 -12.13
N ASP A 17 -4.62 -14.42 -12.94
CA ASP A 17 -5.32 -14.08 -14.18
C ASP A 17 -6.63 -13.34 -13.88
N THR A 18 -7.37 -13.80 -12.87
CA THR A 18 -8.59 -13.14 -12.39
C THR A 18 -8.30 -11.74 -11.86
N ALA A 19 -7.25 -11.58 -11.05
CA ALA A 19 -6.86 -10.30 -10.48
C ALA A 19 -6.42 -9.29 -11.56
N VAL A 20 -5.61 -9.73 -12.53
CA VAL A 20 -5.14 -8.90 -13.65
C VAL A 20 -6.32 -8.46 -14.52
N ALA A 21 -7.23 -9.37 -14.85
CA ALA A 21 -8.42 -9.04 -15.63
C ALA A 21 -9.30 -7.99 -14.92
N ALA A 22 -9.55 -8.19 -13.63
CA ALA A 22 -10.39 -7.28 -12.84
C ALA A 22 -9.77 -5.88 -12.69
N CYS A 23 -8.44 -5.80 -12.46
CA CYS A 23 -7.73 -4.53 -12.41
C CYS A 23 -7.74 -3.81 -13.76
N GLY A 24 -7.56 -4.55 -14.86
CA GLY A 24 -7.61 -3.98 -16.21
C GLY A 24 -8.97 -3.38 -16.54
N GLU A 25 -10.06 -4.06 -16.18
CA GLU A 25 -11.42 -3.54 -16.37
C GLU A 25 -11.67 -2.29 -15.52
N TYR A 26 -11.23 -2.28 -14.26
CA TYR A 26 -11.39 -1.10 -13.42
C TYR A 26 -10.55 0.09 -13.92
N LEU A 27 -9.32 -0.13 -14.37
CA LEU A 27 -8.49 0.93 -14.95
C LEU A 27 -9.14 1.53 -16.19
N ALA A 28 -9.63 0.70 -17.11
CA ALA A 28 -10.32 1.16 -18.31
C ALA A 28 -11.57 1.99 -17.97
N ASP A 29 -12.36 1.57 -16.98
CA ASP A 29 -13.52 2.33 -16.50
C ASP A 29 -13.11 3.67 -15.87
N ALA A 30 -12.03 3.69 -15.08
CA ALA A 30 -11.50 4.91 -14.46
C ALA A 30 -11.00 5.92 -15.51
N GLU A 31 -10.27 5.45 -16.52
CA GLU A 31 -9.77 6.27 -17.64
C GLU A 31 -10.91 6.83 -18.49
N ALA A 32 -11.89 6.00 -18.84
CA ALA A 32 -13.05 6.42 -19.65
C ALA A 32 -13.87 7.52 -18.96
N ARG A 33 -13.93 7.51 -17.63
CA ARG A 33 -14.69 8.49 -16.83
C ARG A 33 -13.88 9.70 -16.41
N GLY A 34 -12.56 9.72 -16.66
CA GLY A 34 -11.66 10.83 -16.34
C GLY A 34 -11.55 11.17 -14.84
N GLY A 35 -11.91 10.23 -13.96
CA GLY A 35 -11.91 10.48 -12.52
C GLY A 35 -10.53 10.26 -11.91
N ALA A 36 -9.82 11.33 -11.57
CA ALA A 36 -8.47 11.24 -10.99
C ALA A 36 -8.41 10.36 -9.72
N TRP A 37 -9.44 10.41 -8.88
CA TRP A 37 -9.59 9.52 -7.73
C TRP A 37 -9.75 8.05 -8.13
N ALA A 38 -10.58 7.75 -9.13
CA ALA A 38 -10.74 6.38 -9.61
C ALA A 38 -9.46 5.84 -10.25
N HIS A 39 -8.70 6.69 -10.93
CA HIS A 39 -7.41 6.33 -11.51
C HIS A 39 -6.38 5.96 -10.43
N SER A 40 -6.27 6.76 -9.36
CA SER A 40 -5.35 6.44 -8.26
C SER A 40 -5.70 5.11 -7.56
N TRP A 41 -6.99 4.79 -7.44
CA TRP A 41 -7.43 3.50 -6.92
C TRP A 41 -7.20 2.33 -7.88
N ALA A 42 -7.29 2.55 -9.19
CA ALA A 42 -6.91 1.53 -10.16
C ALA A 42 -5.40 1.21 -10.10
N LEU A 43 -4.55 2.22 -9.91
CA LEU A 43 -3.11 2.02 -9.63
C LEU A 43 -2.88 1.25 -8.33
N TRP A 44 -3.69 1.52 -7.30
CA TRP A 44 -3.64 0.80 -6.04
C TRP A 44 -3.99 -0.69 -6.21
N ASP A 45 -5.06 -1.02 -6.93
CA ASP A 45 -5.48 -2.41 -7.19
C ASP A 45 -4.46 -3.18 -8.02
N LEU A 46 -3.84 -2.52 -9.02
CA LEU A 46 -2.71 -3.08 -9.77
C LEU A 46 -1.51 -3.35 -8.86
N GLY A 47 -1.15 -2.41 -7.99
CA GLY A 47 -0.07 -2.57 -7.02
C GLY A 47 -0.33 -3.76 -6.09
N LEU A 48 -1.57 -3.92 -5.63
CA LEU A 48 -1.96 -5.05 -4.78
C LEU A 48 -1.85 -6.37 -5.54
N THR A 49 -2.25 -6.40 -6.81
CA THR A 49 -2.14 -7.59 -7.66
C THR A 49 -0.69 -8.01 -7.85
N GLU A 50 0.21 -7.08 -8.16
CA GLU A 50 1.65 -7.35 -8.27
C GLU A 50 2.24 -7.81 -6.93
N LEU A 51 1.84 -7.22 -5.80
CA LEU A 51 2.32 -7.62 -4.49
C LEU A 51 1.91 -9.07 -4.13
N ARG A 52 0.71 -9.48 -4.52
CA ARG A 52 0.16 -10.80 -4.18
C ARG A 52 0.60 -11.91 -5.14
N HIS A 53 0.73 -11.59 -6.42
CA HIS A 53 0.85 -12.59 -7.49
C HIS A 53 2.03 -12.36 -8.42
N GLY A 54 2.77 -11.27 -8.25
CA GLY A 54 3.77 -10.80 -9.21
C GLY A 54 5.04 -10.28 -8.54
N ASP A 55 5.47 -9.10 -9.00
CA ASP A 55 6.75 -8.52 -8.61
C ASP A 55 6.56 -7.43 -7.54
N PRO A 56 7.05 -7.64 -6.30
CA PRO A 56 7.03 -6.62 -5.26
C PRO A 56 7.67 -5.28 -5.68
N VAL A 57 8.71 -5.29 -6.53
CA VAL A 57 9.34 -4.04 -7.00
C VAL A 57 8.36 -3.24 -7.87
N ARG A 58 7.62 -3.91 -8.76
CA ARG A 58 6.55 -3.27 -9.55
C ARG A 58 5.41 -2.79 -8.66
N ALA A 59 5.04 -3.56 -7.64
CA ALA A 59 4.03 -3.15 -6.67
C ALA A 59 4.42 -1.84 -5.96
N ALA A 60 5.67 -1.71 -5.51
CA ALA A 60 6.16 -0.49 -4.88
C ALA A 60 6.04 0.73 -5.80
N ALA A 61 6.40 0.59 -7.08
CA ALA A 61 6.27 1.68 -8.04
C ALA A 61 4.80 2.11 -8.22
N LEU A 62 3.88 1.15 -8.37
CA LEU A 62 2.45 1.42 -8.53
C LEU A 62 1.84 2.10 -7.30
N PHE A 63 2.17 1.63 -6.09
CA PHE A 63 1.69 2.30 -4.86
C PHE A 63 2.28 3.70 -4.69
N ARG A 64 3.51 3.93 -5.15
CA ARG A 64 4.12 5.27 -5.13
C ARG A 64 3.38 6.24 -6.05
N ASP A 65 3.09 5.82 -7.27
CA ASP A 65 2.36 6.65 -8.23
C ASP A 65 0.92 6.89 -7.76
N CYS A 66 0.27 5.88 -7.17
CA CYS A 66 -1.00 6.02 -6.46
C CYS A 66 -0.97 7.11 -5.37
N LEU A 67 0.03 7.08 -4.47
CA LEU A 67 0.17 8.08 -3.41
C LEU A 67 0.43 9.49 -3.95
N ARG A 68 1.23 9.62 -5.01
CA ARG A 68 1.46 10.91 -5.68
C ARG A 68 0.17 11.48 -6.24
N HIS A 69 -0.60 10.67 -6.98
CA HIS A 69 -1.90 11.08 -7.48
C HIS A 69 -2.89 11.45 -6.38
N GLN A 70 -2.93 10.68 -5.28
CA GLN A 70 -3.79 10.97 -4.14
C GLN A 70 -3.39 12.28 -3.44
N HIS A 71 -2.08 12.56 -3.35
CA HIS A 71 -1.58 13.83 -2.83
C HIS A 71 -1.98 15.02 -3.72
N ASP A 72 -1.82 14.90 -5.04
CA ASP A 72 -2.14 15.96 -6.01
C ASP A 72 -3.62 16.36 -5.99
N ILE A 73 -4.51 15.44 -5.64
CA ILE A 73 -5.96 15.68 -5.54
C ILE A 73 -6.45 15.96 -4.11
N ASP A 74 -5.54 16.13 -3.15
CA ASP A 74 -5.82 16.32 -1.72
C ASP A 74 -6.73 15.20 -1.13
N ASP A 75 -6.54 13.95 -1.58
CA ASP A 75 -7.24 12.79 -1.04
C ASP A 75 -6.68 12.46 0.35
N ARG A 76 -7.54 12.58 1.35
CA ARG A 76 -7.21 12.30 2.76
C ARG A 76 -7.56 10.88 3.19
N TRP A 77 -8.24 10.11 2.34
CA TRP A 77 -8.68 8.75 2.61
C TRP A 77 -7.79 7.70 1.94
N GLY A 78 -7.48 7.90 0.66
CA GLY A 78 -6.63 7.01 -0.15
C GLY A 78 -5.26 6.65 0.47
N PRO A 79 -4.50 7.63 0.98
CA PRO A 79 -3.15 7.39 1.46
C PRO A 79 -3.05 6.36 2.59
N VAL A 80 -4.09 6.24 3.43
CA VAL A 80 -4.17 5.23 4.52
C VAL A 80 -3.89 3.83 3.99
N TRP A 81 -4.40 3.55 2.80
CA TRP A 81 -4.32 2.23 2.19
C TRP A 81 -3.03 2.03 1.43
N GLY A 82 -2.51 3.05 0.73
CA GLY A 82 -1.27 2.96 -0.04
C GLY A 82 -0.01 2.85 0.82
N LEU A 83 0.09 3.67 1.86
CA LEU A 83 1.22 3.73 2.80
C LEU A 83 1.57 2.38 3.42
N GLU A 84 0.53 1.66 3.85
CA GLU A 84 0.70 0.38 4.49
C GLU A 84 1.22 -0.70 3.54
N ARG A 85 0.79 -0.69 2.27
CA ARG A 85 1.31 -1.64 1.28
C ARG A 85 2.74 -1.32 0.89
N LEU A 86 3.11 -0.05 0.79
CA LEU A 86 4.50 0.33 0.60
C LEU A 86 5.37 -0.21 1.73
N ALA A 87 4.91 -0.10 2.97
CA ALA A 87 5.62 -0.66 4.13
C ALA A 87 5.84 -2.17 3.97
N TRP A 88 4.81 -2.92 3.56
CA TRP A 88 4.92 -4.38 3.33
C TRP A 88 5.89 -4.72 2.20
N THR A 89 5.82 -3.95 1.12
CA THR A 89 6.64 -4.17 -0.08
C THR A 89 8.11 -3.90 0.20
N ILE A 90 8.41 -2.79 0.88
CA ILE A 90 9.76 -2.40 1.31
C ILE A 90 10.29 -3.39 2.37
N ALA A 91 9.42 -3.92 3.24
CA ALA A 91 9.78 -4.99 4.16
C ALA A 91 10.17 -6.28 3.43
N ALA A 92 9.37 -6.70 2.43
CA ALA A 92 9.64 -7.88 1.61
C ALA A 92 10.93 -7.72 0.76
N ALA A 93 11.26 -6.49 0.37
CA ALA A 93 12.51 -6.16 -0.33
C ALA A 93 13.75 -6.09 0.58
N GLY A 94 13.61 -6.27 1.90
CA GLY A 94 14.74 -6.29 2.85
C GLY A 94 15.11 -4.95 3.47
N HIS A 95 14.43 -3.85 3.12
CA HIS A 95 14.70 -2.51 3.63
C HIS A 95 13.97 -2.25 4.96
N HIS A 96 14.28 -3.05 5.97
CA HIS A 96 13.49 -3.14 7.20
C HIS A 96 13.41 -1.82 7.99
N GLY A 97 14.47 -1.00 8.00
CA GLY A 97 14.47 0.32 8.66
C GLY A 97 13.39 1.26 8.09
N HIS A 98 13.41 1.47 6.78
CA HIS A 98 12.39 2.28 6.09
C HIS A 98 10.99 1.66 6.22
N ALA A 99 10.88 0.33 6.19
CA ALA A 99 9.60 -0.34 6.42
C ALA A 99 9.01 -0.04 7.81
N ALA A 100 9.84 -0.02 8.87
CA ALA A 100 9.38 0.34 10.22
C ALA A 100 8.85 1.78 10.29
N GLU A 101 9.53 2.72 9.64
CA GLU A 101 9.08 4.12 9.56
C GLU A 101 7.75 4.26 8.83
N LEU A 102 7.60 3.55 7.70
CA LEU A 102 6.35 3.52 6.93
C LEU A 102 5.20 2.87 7.73
N LEU A 103 5.47 1.79 8.48
CA LEU A 103 4.49 1.18 9.38
C LEU A 103 4.04 2.18 10.47
N GLY A 104 4.97 2.95 11.03
CA GLY A 104 4.69 4.00 12.00
C GLY A 104 3.84 5.14 11.43
N ALA A 105 4.20 5.62 10.23
CA ALA A 105 3.43 6.64 9.52
C ALA A 105 2.01 6.15 9.20
N ALA A 106 1.87 4.93 8.68
CA ALA A 106 0.57 4.31 8.40
C ALA A 106 -0.26 4.14 9.68
N HIS A 107 0.35 3.75 10.80
CA HIS A 107 -0.33 3.64 12.09
C HIS A 107 -0.89 4.98 12.57
N ARG A 108 -0.10 6.07 12.50
CA ARG A 108 -0.57 7.41 12.86
C ARG A 108 -1.72 7.86 11.95
N LEU A 109 -1.59 7.64 10.65
CA LEU A 109 -2.63 8.03 9.68
C LEU A 109 -3.95 7.26 9.90
N ARG A 110 -3.90 5.96 10.21
CA ARG A 110 -5.08 5.17 10.59
C ARG A 110 -5.76 5.71 11.85
N ARG A 111 -4.99 6.10 12.86
CA ARG A 111 -5.54 6.67 14.10
C ARG A 111 -6.26 7.99 13.86
N THR A 112 -5.73 8.85 13.01
CA THR A 112 -6.35 10.14 12.68
C THR A 112 -7.60 9.97 11.81
N THR A 113 -7.64 8.97 10.93
CA THR A 113 -8.76 8.73 10.00
C THR A 113 -9.83 7.78 10.56
N GLY A 114 -9.56 7.08 11.66
CA GLY A 114 -10.47 6.10 12.27
C GLY A 114 -10.54 4.75 11.55
N VAL A 115 -9.64 4.50 10.59
CA VAL A 115 -9.61 3.23 9.84
C VAL A 115 -9.08 2.10 10.71
N ALA A 116 -9.89 1.05 10.90
CA ALA A 116 -9.51 -0.16 11.62
C ALA A 116 -9.38 -1.36 10.66
N LEU A 117 -8.21 -1.99 10.66
CA LEU A 117 -7.92 -3.15 9.79
C LEU A 117 -8.48 -4.47 10.32
N THR A 118 -8.87 -4.53 11.60
CA THR A 118 -9.30 -5.76 12.29
C THR A 118 -10.52 -6.42 11.64
N GLY A 119 -11.42 -5.63 11.03
CA GLY A 119 -12.56 -6.15 10.27
C GLY A 119 -12.22 -6.61 8.84
N LEU A 120 -11.03 -6.27 8.34
CA LEU A 120 -10.56 -6.56 6.99
C LEU A 120 -9.47 -7.62 7.05
N ARG A 121 -9.87 -8.88 7.27
CA ARG A 121 -8.93 -9.96 7.62
C ARG A 121 -7.72 -10.10 6.67
N PRO A 122 -7.86 -10.04 5.33
CA PRO A 122 -6.68 -10.08 4.44
C PRO A 122 -5.68 -8.95 4.69
N PHE A 123 -6.17 -7.77 5.10
CA PHE A 123 -5.35 -6.60 5.41
C PHE A 123 -4.65 -6.77 6.75
N HIS A 124 -5.40 -7.22 7.76
CA HIS A 124 -4.87 -7.50 9.08
C HIS A 124 -3.74 -8.54 9.03
N ASP A 125 -3.93 -9.63 8.31
CA ASP A 125 -2.97 -10.74 8.28
C ASP A 125 -1.68 -10.33 7.57
N ALA A 126 -1.78 -9.58 6.45
CA ALA A 126 -0.62 -9.03 5.76
C ALA A 126 0.13 -7.97 6.59
N HIS A 127 -0.60 -7.12 7.33
CA HIS A 127 0.00 -6.18 8.29
C HIS A 127 0.83 -6.92 9.35
N ALA A 128 0.21 -7.93 9.99
CA ALA A 128 0.86 -8.68 11.05
C ALA A 128 2.09 -9.45 10.56
N GLU A 129 2.08 -9.92 9.32
CA GLU A 129 3.23 -10.58 8.69
C GLU A 129 4.40 -9.60 8.49
N ALA A 130 4.14 -8.45 7.87
CA ALA A 130 5.16 -7.42 7.65
C ALA A 130 5.75 -6.91 8.97
N ASP A 131 4.89 -6.62 9.96
CA ASP A 131 5.32 -6.18 11.29
C ASP A 131 6.25 -7.20 11.96
N ARG A 132 5.87 -8.48 11.94
CA ARG A 132 6.70 -9.58 12.49
C ARG A 132 8.04 -9.69 11.77
N LEU A 133 8.05 -9.56 10.44
CA LEU A 133 9.27 -9.64 9.64
C LEU A 133 10.23 -8.50 9.98
N VAL A 134 9.74 -7.26 10.02
CA VAL A 134 10.56 -6.08 10.33
C VAL A 134 11.10 -6.14 11.76
N ARG A 135 10.27 -6.50 12.75
CA ARG A 135 10.70 -6.65 14.15
C ARG A 135 11.78 -7.71 14.32
N ARG A 136 11.67 -8.85 13.62
CA ARG A 136 12.69 -9.91 13.66
C ARG A 136 14.02 -9.45 13.09
N ALA A 137 13.99 -8.67 12.01
CA ALA A 137 15.20 -8.22 11.34
C ALA A 137 15.92 -7.08 12.09
N LEU A 138 15.18 -6.13 12.67
CA LEU A 138 15.76 -4.97 13.37
C LEU A 138 16.01 -5.23 14.87
N GLY A 139 15.24 -6.13 15.48
CA GLY A 139 15.10 -6.19 16.92
C GLY A 139 14.18 -5.09 17.45
N GLU A 140 13.69 -5.28 18.69
CA GLU A 140 12.60 -4.48 19.25
C GLU A 140 12.96 -2.99 19.41
N GLN A 141 14.17 -2.70 19.87
CA GLN A 141 14.59 -1.31 20.14
C GLN A 141 14.75 -0.51 18.85
N ALA A 142 15.44 -1.06 17.84
CA ALA A 142 15.63 -0.37 16.56
C ALA A 142 14.32 -0.23 15.79
N TYR A 143 13.43 -1.25 15.88
CA TYR A 143 12.07 -1.14 15.36
C TYR A 143 11.32 0.02 16.00
N ALA A 144 11.30 0.11 17.34
CA ALA A 144 10.54 1.15 18.05
C ALA A 144 11.02 2.56 17.68
N THR A 145 12.34 2.77 17.65
CA THR A 145 12.92 4.07 17.24
C THR A 145 12.54 4.44 15.81
N ALA A 146 12.61 3.50 14.86
CA ALA A 146 12.24 3.76 13.48
C ALA A 146 10.73 4.00 13.32
N PHE A 147 9.90 3.24 14.03
CA PHE A 147 8.44 3.38 14.02
C PHE A 147 7.97 4.74 14.56
N GLU A 148 8.64 5.25 15.59
CA GLU A 148 8.34 6.56 16.18
C GLU A 148 8.84 7.73 15.33
N ARG A 149 9.72 7.50 14.35
CA ARG A 149 10.24 8.57 13.50
C ARG A 149 9.10 9.26 12.75
N GLU A 150 9.02 10.57 12.93
CA GLU A 150 8.14 11.42 12.14
C GLU A 150 8.75 11.60 10.76
N ALA A 151 7.95 11.35 9.73
CA ALA A 151 8.29 11.60 8.33
C ALA A 151 7.14 12.40 7.72
N ARG A 152 7.47 13.46 6.98
CA ARG A 152 6.46 14.24 6.25
C ARG A 152 5.93 13.42 5.08
N THR A 153 4.71 13.71 4.62
CA THR A 153 4.09 12.97 3.49
C THR A 153 4.99 12.89 2.26
N GLU A 154 5.69 13.97 1.92
CA GLU A 154 6.66 14.01 0.81
C GLU A 154 7.84 13.05 1.07
N GLU A 155 8.40 13.09 2.28
CA GLU A 155 9.49 12.20 2.70
C GLU A 155 9.06 10.73 2.72
N VAL A 156 7.79 10.46 2.98
CA VAL A 156 7.25 9.09 2.94
C VAL A 156 7.11 8.58 1.50
N ILE A 157 6.66 9.42 0.57
CA ILE A 157 6.63 9.09 -0.86
C ILE A 157 8.07 8.85 -1.37
N ASP A 158 9.04 9.61 -0.86
CA ASP A 158 10.46 9.48 -1.20
C ASP A 158 11.17 8.30 -0.50
N LEU A 159 10.75 7.91 0.71
CA LEU A 159 11.25 6.70 1.39
C LEU A 159 10.94 5.42 0.61
N ALA A 160 9.93 5.45 -0.26
CA ALA A 160 9.66 4.39 -1.20
C ALA A 160 10.66 4.32 -2.37
N CYS A 161 11.56 5.30 -2.57
CA CYS A 161 12.49 5.41 -3.71
C CYS A 161 13.76 4.54 -3.61
N VAL A 162 13.80 3.53 -2.75
CA VAL A 162 14.94 2.59 -2.74
C VAL A 162 14.82 1.66 -3.95
N ALA A 163 15.45 2.06 -5.06
CA ALA A 163 15.80 1.20 -6.18
C ALA A 163 17.05 0.36 -5.80
N PRO A 164 17.33 -0.76 -6.52
CA PRO A 164 18.01 -1.96 -6.01
C PRO A 164 19.41 -1.75 -5.42
#